data_AF-A0A383CA27-F1
#
_entry.id   AF-A0A383CA27-F1
#
_cell.length_a   1.000
_cell.length_b   1.000
_cell.length_c   1.000
_cell.angle_alpha   90.00
_cell.angle_beta   90.00
_cell.angle_gamma   90.00
#
_symmetry.space_group_name_H-M   'P 1'
#
loop_
_entity.id
_entity.type
_entity.pdbx_description
1 polymer ?
#
loop_
_entity_poly.entity_id
_entity_poly.type
_entity_poly.pdbx_seq_one_letter_code
_entity_poly.pdbx_strand_id
1 'polypeptide(L)'
;MPLKVVGVGAGYFSHYHYDAWQRIGCVDLVAICDRDPTRADSTAKRHGIPLVFEQFSAMLDETGPDIIDIITPPESHEELLSIALASNATIICQKPLAPTLADARRMVALAEVDDRRFFVHENFRFQPWYVEIKALLDRHVIGTPYSVSFRLRPGDGRGP
;
A
#
# COMPACT_ATOMS: atom_id res chain seq x y z
N MET A 1 17.50 7.84 -12.03
CA MET A 1 17.78 6.86 -10.97
C MET A 1 16.45 6.18 -10.65
N PRO A 2 16.43 4.86 -10.40
CA PRO A 2 15.21 4.16 -9.95
C PRO A 2 14.75 4.73 -8.60
N LEU A 3 13.44 4.67 -8.33
CA LEU A 3 12.87 5.12 -7.05
C LEU A 3 13.12 4.07 -5.97
N LYS A 4 13.62 4.48 -4.81
CA LYS A 4 13.84 3.60 -3.67
C LYS A 4 12.52 3.34 -2.93
N VAL A 5 12.15 2.07 -2.82
CA VAL A 5 10.95 1.61 -2.12
C VAL A 5 11.36 0.88 -0.85
N VAL A 6 10.66 1.15 0.24
CA VAL A 6 10.75 0.36 1.48
C VAL A 6 9.39 -0.19 1.87
N GLY A 7 9.37 -1.42 2.38
CA GLY A 7 8.16 -2.06 2.89
C GLY A 7 8.14 -2.12 4.41
N VAL A 8 6.99 -1.85 5.02
CA VAL A 8 6.75 -2.04 6.44
C VAL A 8 5.69 -3.13 6.60
N GLY A 9 6.10 -4.29 7.09
CA GLY A 9 5.26 -5.46 7.27
C GLY A 9 5.67 -6.64 6.39
N ALA A 10 5.75 -7.81 7.01
CA ALA A 10 6.02 -9.12 6.43
C ALA A 10 4.85 -10.08 6.71
N GLY A 11 3.63 -9.54 6.82
CA GLY A 11 2.40 -10.30 7.08
C GLY A 11 1.87 -11.06 5.85
N TYR A 12 0.74 -11.74 6.01
CA TYR A 12 0.16 -12.62 4.99
C TYR A 12 -0.05 -11.97 3.62
N PHE A 13 -0.41 -10.68 3.54
CA PHE A 13 -0.69 -10.03 2.25
C PHE A 13 0.57 -9.41 1.61
N SER A 14 1.67 -9.35 2.35
CA SER A 14 2.86 -8.60 1.96
C SER A 14 3.60 -9.18 0.76
N HIS A 15 3.57 -10.50 0.55
CA HIS A 15 4.22 -11.11 -0.61
C HIS A 15 3.64 -10.62 -1.94
N TYR A 16 2.33 -10.30 -2.00
CA TYR A 16 1.73 -9.73 -3.22
C TYR A 16 2.28 -8.34 -3.54
N HIS A 17 2.58 -7.54 -2.52
CA HIS A 17 3.19 -6.21 -2.68
C HIS A 17 4.63 -6.35 -3.14
N TYR A 18 5.44 -7.16 -2.45
CA TYR A 18 6.84 -7.35 -2.81
C TYR A 18 7.00 -7.99 -4.20
N ASP A 19 6.17 -8.99 -4.54
CA ASP A 19 6.12 -9.55 -5.90
C ASP A 19 5.76 -8.49 -6.96
N ALA A 20 4.88 -7.55 -6.64
CA ALA A 20 4.50 -6.47 -7.55
C ALA A 20 5.61 -5.44 -7.72
N TRP A 21 6.24 -4.99 -6.62
CA TRP A 21 7.35 -4.04 -6.66
C TRP A 21 8.53 -4.56 -7.48
N GLN A 22 8.88 -5.85 -7.34
CA GLN A 22 9.94 -6.48 -8.14
C GLN A 22 9.66 -6.49 -9.66
N ARG A 23 8.40 -6.38 -10.08
CA ARG A 23 8.02 -6.36 -11.51
C ARG A 23 8.02 -4.96 -12.11
N ILE A 24 8.17 -3.92 -11.30
CA ILE A 24 8.18 -2.53 -11.76
C ILE A 24 9.63 -2.14 -12.07
N GLY A 25 9.98 -2.04 -13.35
CA GLY A 25 11.37 -1.85 -13.77
C GLY A 25 12.01 -0.49 -13.43
N CYS A 26 11.29 0.44 -12.79
CA CYS A 26 11.78 1.77 -12.42
C CYS A 26 11.90 2.00 -10.91
N VAL A 27 11.83 0.93 -10.11
CA VAL A 27 11.96 0.99 -8.65
C VAL A 27 12.96 -0.04 -8.14
N ASP A 28 13.59 0.29 -7.02
CA ASP A 28 14.46 -0.61 -6.27
C ASP A 28 13.86 -0.83 -4.88
N LEU A 29 13.56 -2.09 -4.54
CA LEU A 29 13.10 -2.46 -3.20
C LEU A 29 14.31 -2.61 -2.27
N VAL A 30 14.59 -1.58 -1.46
CA VAL A 30 15.87 -1.45 -0.75
C VAL A 30 15.83 -1.95 0.69
N ALA A 31 14.66 -1.95 1.34
CA ALA A 31 14.55 -2.42 2.72
C ALA A 31 13.16 -2.94 3.09
N ILE A 32 13.13 -3.77 4.13
CA ILE A 32 11.93 -4.23 4.81
C ILE A 32 12.04 -3.99 6.32
N CYS A 33 10.94 -3.60 6.94
CA CYS A 33 10.80 -3.49 8.39
C CYS A 33 9.67 -4.39 8.90
N ASP A 34 9.90 -5.18 9.94
CA ASP A 34 8.84 -5.88 10.69
C ASP A 34 9.28 -6.04 12.16
N ARG A 35 8.32 -6.06 13.10
CA ARG A 35 8.59 -6.30 14.53
C ARG A 35 8.99 -7.76 14.80
N ASP A 36 8.67 -8.68 13.89
CA ASP A 36 9.11 -10.07 13.91
C ASP A 36 10.30 -10.26 12.95
N PRO A 37 11.55 -10.30 13.46
CA PRO A 37 12.74 -10.39 12.61
C PRO A 37 12.78 -11.68 11.78
N THR A 38 12.15 -12.76 12.27
CA THR A 38 12.10 -14.03 11.52
C THR A 38 11.28 -13.89 10.23
N ARG A 39 10.16 -13.16 10.29
CA ARG A 39 9.33 -12.90 9.10
C ARG A 39 10.00 -11.92 8.16
N ALA A 40 10.64 -10.88 8.71
CA ALA A 40 11.37 -9.88 7.95
C ALA A 40 12.50 -10.55 7.14
N ASP A 41 13.34 -11.36 7.79
CA ASP A 41 14.44 -12.10 7.17
C ASP A 41 13.97 -13.08 6.10
N SER A 42 12.90 -13.83 6.38
CA SER A 42 12.32 -14.78 5.42
C SER A 42 11.83 -14.08 4.15
N THR A 43 11.13 -12.97 4.33
CA THR A 43 10.59 -12.15 3.23
C THR A 43 11.72 -11.47 2.45
N ALA A 44 12.70 -10.90 3.14
CA ALA A 44 13.88 -10.30 2.53
C ALA A 44 14.64 -11.29 1.66
N LYS A 45 14.91 -12.50 2.17
CA LYS A 45 15.56 -13.58 1.41
C LYS A 45 14.76 -13.99 0.17
N ARG A 46 13.43 -14.14 0.32
CA ARG A 46 12.54 -14.52 -0.79
C ARG A 46 12.56 -13.49 -1.93
N HIS A 47 12.59 -12.20 -1.59
CA HIS A 47 12.49 -11.10 -2.56
C HIS A 47 13.84 -10.40 -2.84
N GLY A 48 14.96 -10.91 -2.32
CA GLY A 48 16.28 -10.31 -2.54
C GLY A 48 16.40 -8.88 -1.98
N ILE A 49 15.70 -8.57 -0.89
CA ILE A 49 15.74 -7.25 -0.25
C ILE A 49 17.02 -7.16 0.59
N PRO A 50 17.89 -6.16 0.38
CA PRO A 50 19.24 -6.18 0.96
C PRO A 50 19.29 -5.77 2.44
N LEU A 51 18.33 -4.97 2.92
CA LEU A 51 18.34 -4.43 4.28
C LEU A 51 17.08 -4.85 5.04
N VAL A 52 17.27 -5.24 6.30
CA VAL A 52 16.21 -5.67 7.21
C VAL A 52 16.28 -4.86 8.50
N PHE A 53 15.14 -4.36 8.95
CA PHE A 53 15.04 -3.53 10.15
C PHE A 53 13.93 -4.04 11.09
N GLU A 54 14.12 -3.86 12.38
CA GLU A 54 13.06 -4.03 13.39
C GLU A 54 12.35 -2.71 13.70
N GLN A 55 13.04 -1.58 13.49
CA GLN A 55 12.56 -0.24 13.81
C GLN A 55 12.37 0.58 12.53
N PHE A 56 11.16 1.09 12.34
CA PHE A 56 10.80 1.82 11.12
C PHE A 56 11.56 3.14 10.99
N SER A 57 11.74 3.89 12.08
CA SER A 57 12.52 5.14 12.07
C SER A 57 13.96 4.92 11.60
N ALA A 58 14.64 3.88 12.13
CA ALA A 58 15.99 3.53 11.71
C ALA A 58 16.07 3.17 10.22
N MET A 59 15.05 2.49 9.68
CA MET A 59 14.95 2.23 8.24
C MET A 59 14.85 3.53 7.43
N LEU A 60 14.05 4.50 7.88
CA LEU A 60 13.91 5.78 7.19
C LEU A 60 15.22 6.58 7.17
N ASP A 61 15.91 6.64 8.31
CA ASP A 61 17.18 7.37 8.46
C ASP A 61 18.28 6.79 7.57
N GLU A 62 18.40 5.47 7.52
CA GLU A 62 19.44 4.79 6.72
C GLU A 62 19.14 4.84 5.22
N THR A 63 17.87 4.62 4.83
CA THR A 63 17.54 4.40 3.41
C THR A 63 17.15 5.66 2.66
N GLY A 64 16.58 6.67 3.35
CA GLY A 64 16.02 7.89 2.73
C GLY A 64 15.14 7.57 1.51
N PRO A 65 14.03 6.83 1.68
CA PRO A 65 13.28 6.24 0.58
C PRO A 65 12.47 7.28 -0.20
N ASP A 66 12.15 6.96 -1.45
CA ASP A 66 11.24 7.76 -2.28
C ASP A 66 9.77 7.32 -2.07
N ILE A 67 9.56 6.04 -1.75
CA ILE A 67 8.25 5.42 -1.52
C ILE A 67 8.30 4.54 -0.27
N ILE A 68 7.29 4.68 0.57
CA ILE A 68 7.03 3.84 1.74
C ILE A 68 5.73 3.07 1.48
N ASP A 69 5.77 1.74 1.59
CA ASP A 69 4.59 0.87 1.51
C ASP A 69 4.32 0.25 2.88
N ILE A 70 3.25 0.70 3.55
CA ILE A 70 2.78 0.20 4.85
C ILE A 70 1.81 -0.96 4.58
N ILE A 71 2.26 -2.17 4.90
CA ILE A 71 1.60 -3.45 4.58
C ILE A 71 1.28 -4.24 5.87
N THR A 72 0.96 -3.51 6.94
CA THR A 72 0.64 -4.06 8.26
C THR A 72 -0.89 -4.16 8.48
N PRO A 73 -1.35 -4.71 9.62
CA PRO A 73 -2.73 -4.60 10.06
C PRO A 73 -3.12 -3.16 10.47
N PRO A 74 -4.43 -2.81 10.38
CA PRO A 74 -4.92 -1.43 10.53
C PRO A 74 -4.62 -0.77 11.88
N GLU A 75 -4.45 -1.55 12.93
CA GLU A 75 -4.16 -1.07 14.28
C GLU A 75 -2.84 -0.30 14.36
N SER A 76 -1.92 -0.52 13.41
CA SER A 76 -0.60 0.09 13.39
C SER A 76 -0.47 1.26 12.40
N HIS A 77 -1.46 1.49 11.53
CA HIS A 77 -1.29 2.42 10.42
C HIS A 77 -1.13 3.88 10.86
N GLU A 78 -1.86 4.34 11.89
CA GLU A 78 -1.78 5.74 12.37
C GLU A 78 -0.39 6.05 12.97
N GLU A 79 0.17 5.11 13.75
CA GLU A 79 1.52 5.20 14.31
C GLU A 79 2.57 5.24 13.18
N LEU A 80 2.47 4.31 12.23
CA LEU A 80 3.42 4.22 11.11
C LEU A 80 3.31 5.42 10.18
N LEU A 81 2.10 5.91 9.90
CA LEU A 81 1.91 7.14 9.13
C LEU A 81 2.60 8.32 9.82
N SER A 82 2.41 8.48 11.14
CA SER A 82 3.04 9.56 11.90
C SER A 82 4.57 9.54 11.80
N ILE A 83 5.19 8.35 11.82
CA ILE A 83 6.64 8.19 11.61
C ILE A 83 7.02 8.48 10.16
N ALA A 84 6.26 7.98 9.18
CA ALA A 84 6.52 8.17 7.76
C ALA A 84 6.46 9.64 7.32
N LEU A 85 5.62 10.46 7.97
CA LEU A 85 5.48 11.90 7.69
C LEU A 85 6.77 12.70 7.97
N ALA A 86 7.69 12.17 8.78
CA ALA A 86 9.02 12.74 8.99
C ALA A 86 9.91 12.68 7.72
N SER A 87 9.56 11.83 6.76
CA SER A 87 10.19 11.77 5.44
C SER A 87 9.42 12.61 4.41
N ASN A 88 10.04 12.87 3.26
CA ASN A 88 9.37 13.44 2.08
C ASN A 88 8.90 12.36 1.08
N ALA A 89 8.88 11.09 1.51
CA ALA A 89 8.52 9.98 0.64
C ALA A 89 7.02 9.99 0.30
N THR A 90 6.67 9.35 -0.81
CA THR A 90 5.27 8.98 -1.08
C THR A 90 4.88 7.82 -0.17
N ILE A 91 3.72 7.89 0.46
CA ILE A 91 3.26 6.92 1.44
C ILE A 91 2.06 6.18 0.85
N ILE A 92 2.18 4.85 0.77
CA ILE A 92 1.09 3.94 0.42
C ILE A 92 0.76 3.15 1.69
N CYS A 93 -0.52 3.04 2.03
CA CYS A 93 -0.96 2.33 3.23
C CYS A 93 -2.05 1.33 2.92
N GLN A 94 -1.94 0.14 3.48
CA GLN A 94 -2.92 -0.92 3.27
C GLN A 94 -4.32 -0.56 3.77
N LYS A 95 -5.31 -1.21 3.15
CA LYS A 95 -6.70 -1.21 3.61
C LYS A 95 -6.95 -2.33 4.64
N PRO A 96 -7.95 -2.20 5.53
CA PRO A 96 -8.70 -0.98 5.79
C PRO A 96 -7.77 0.11 6.35
N LEU A 97 -8.02 1.37 6.00
CA LEU A 97 -7.11 2.46 6.36
C LEU A 97 -6.89 2.54 7.88
N ALA A 98 -7.95 2.37 8.66
CA ALA A 98 -7.89 2.37 10.12
C ALA A 98 -9.00 1.47 10.71
N PRO A 99 -8.94 1.12 12.01
CA PRO A 99 -9.95 0.31 12.68
C PRO A 99 -11.34 0.99 12.72
N THR A 100 -11.38 2.32 12.81
CA THR A 100 -12.62 3.09 12.82
C THR A 100 -12.60 4.25 11.83
N LEU A 101 -13.79 4.76 11.48
CA LEU A 101 -13.93 5.95 10.64
C LEU A 101 -13.32 7.21 11.30
N ALA A 102 -13.40 7.31 12.63
CA ALA A 102 -12.83 8.44 13.36
C ALA A 102 -11.30 8.45 13.22
N ASP A 103 -10.67 7.26 13.33
CA ASP A 103 -9.22 7.10 13.18
C ASP A 103 -8.78 7.39 11.75
N ALA A 104 -9.52 6.88 10.76
CA ALA A 104 -9.26 7.16 9.35
C ALA A 104 -9.32 8.67 9.03
N ARG A 105 -10.29 9.40 9.61
CA ARG A 105 -10.39 10.86 9.45
C ARG A 105 -9.19 11.59 10.05
N ARG A 106 -8.68 11.16 11.21
CA ARG A 106 -7.47 11.75 11.80
C ARG A 106 -6.25 11.50 10.91
N MET A 107 -6.08 10.29 10.39
CA MET A 107 -4.99 9.97 9.48
C MET A 107 -4.99 10.81 8.20
N VAL A 108 -6.17 11.02 7.60
CA VAL A 108 -6.29 11.90 6.42
C VAL A 108 -5.92 13.34 6.79
N ALA A 109 -6.44 13.86 7.90
CA ALA A 109 -6.10 15.22 8.36
C ALA A 109 -4.59 15.38 8.62
N LEU A 110 -3.93 14.36 9.19
CA LEU A 110 -2.46 14.37 9.38
C LEU A 110 -1.71 14.47 8.04
N ALA A 111 -2.14 13.72 7.03
CA ALA A 111 -1.50 13.73 5.72
C ALA A 111 -1.75 15.03 4.93
N GLU A 112 -2.89 15.69 5.14
CA GLU A 112 -3.26 16.96 4.49
C GLU A 112 -2.41 18.14 4.98
N VAL A 113 -2.02 18.17 6.26
CA VAL A 113 -1.23 19.27 6.85
C VAL A 113 0.12 19.47 6.16
N ASP A 114 0.75 18.37 5.73
CA ASP A 114 2.11 18.39 5.21
C ASP A 114 2.19 18.28 3.67
N ASP A 115 1.07 18.48 2.97
CA ASP A 115 0.90 18.27 1.51
C ASP A 115 1.51 16.94 1.04
N ARG A 116 1.33 15.90 1.86
CA ARG A 116 2.00 14.62 1.67
C ARG A 116 1.25 13.78 0.64
N ARG A 117 2.04 13.08 -0.18
CA ARG A 117 1.53 12.10 -1.14
C ARG A 117 1.12 10.82 -0.43
N PHE A 118 -0.07 10.82 0.15
CA PHE A 118 -0.63 9.70 0.91
C PHE A 118 -1.73 8.98 0.13
N PHE A 119 -1.57 7.67 -0.07
CA PHE A 119 -2.48 6.82 -0.83
C PHE A 119 -2.91 5.60 -0.02
N VAL A 120 -4.20 5.30 -0.06
CA VAL A 120 -4.72 4.01 0.44
C VAL A 120 -4.60 2.98 -0.67
N HIS A 121 -4.05 1.80 -0.38
CA HIS A 121 -3.96 0.67 -1.30
C HIS A 121 -5.32 -0.03 -1.47
N GLU A 122 -6.31 0.70 -1.98
CA GLU A 122 -7.64 0.20 -2.34
C GLU A 122 -7.61 -0.32 -3.79
N ASN A 123 -7.02 -1.52 -3.95
CA ASN A 123 -6.59 -2.03 -5.25
C ASN A 123 -7.72 -2.43 -6.20
N PHE A 124 -8.94 -2.70 -5.70
CA PHE A 124 -10.05 -3.19 -6.53
C PHE A 124 -10.39 -2.24 -7.67
N ARG A 125 -10.37 -0.93 -7.42
CA ARG A 125 -10.71 0.08 -8.44
C ARG A 125 -9.78 0.11 -9.66
N PHE A 126 -8.61 -0.53 -9.56
CA PHE A 126 -7.61 -0.60 -10.62
C PHE A 126 -7.71 -1.89 -11.45
N GLN A 127 -8.60 -2.83 -11.11
CA GLN A 127 -8.78 -4.03 -11.92
C GLN A 127 -9.34 -3.65 -13.30
N PRO A 128 -8.92 -4.35 -14.38
CA PRO A 128 -9.25 -3.96 -15.76
C PRO A 128 -10.75 -3.74 -16.00
N TRP A 129 -11.61 -4.58 -15.43
CA TRP A 129 -13.06 -4.44 -15.59
C TRP A 129 -13.63 -3.21 -14.87
N TYR A 130 -13.14 -2.84 -13.68
CA TYR A 130 -13.60 -1.62 -13.01
C TYR A 130 -13.13 -0.35 -13.74
N VAL A 131 -11.91 -0.39 -14.31
CA VAL A 131 -11.40 0.69 -15.16
C VAL A 131 -12.26 0.84 -16.41
N GLU A 132 -12.60 -0.26 -17.10
CA GLU A 132 -13.46 -0.20 -18.29
C GLU A 132 -14.89 0.23 -17.95
N ILE A 133 -15.48 -0.27 -16.85
CA ILE A 133 -16.79 0.19 -16.37
C ILE A 133 -16.77 1.70 -16.17
N LYS A 134 -15.74 2.25 -15.51
CA LYS A 134 -15.60 3.70 -15.33
C LYS A 134 -15.50 4.44 -16.66
N ALA A 135 -14.70 3.94 -17.61
CA ALA A 135 -14.55 4.55 -18.93
C ALA A 135 -15.85 4.53 -19.76
N LEU A 136 -16.67 3.47 -19.66
CA LEU A 136 -17.99 3.40 -20.30
C LEU A 136 -18.99 4.38 -19.69
N LEU A 137 -18.96 4.54 -18.36
CA LEU A 137 -19.78 5.52 -17.65
C LEU A 137 -19.39 6.95 -18.02
N ASP A 138 -18.09 7.27 -18.09
CA ASP A 138 -17.60 8.60 -18.48
C ASP A 138 -17.97 8.96 -19.92
N ARG A 139 -17.98 7.97 -20.81
CA ARG A 139 -18.45 8.11 -22.20
C ARG A 139 -19.97 8.13 -22.33
N HIS A 140 -20.71 8.05 -21.22
CA HIS A 140 -22.18 8.04 -21.19
C HIS A 140 -22.82 6.96 -22.08
N VAL A 141 -22.16 5.80 -22.26
CA VAL A 141 -22.60 4.73 -23.20
C VAL A 141 -24.00 4.19 -22.88
N ILE A 142 -24.40 4.24 -21.61
CA ILE A 142 -25.72 3.79 -21.14
C ILE A 142 -26.63 4.95 -20.68
N GLY A 143 -26.26 6.20 -20.98
CA GLY A 143 -26.92 7.39 -20.42
C GLY A 143 -26.64 7.55 -18.92
N THR A 144 -27.60 8.15 -18.19
CA THR A 144 -27.49 8.36 -16.73
C THR A 144 -27.83 7.07 -15.98
N PRO A 145 -26.91 6.51 -15.18
CA PRO A 145 -27.20 5.34 -14.36
C PRO A 145 -28.35 5.61 -13.39
N TYR A 146 -29.36 4.74 -13.39
CA TYR A 146 -30.49 4.83 -12.47
C TYR A 146 -30.31 3.95 -11.23
N SER A 147 -29.74 2.77 -11.39
CA SER A 147 -29.46 1.85 -10.28
C SER A 147 -28.17 1.07 -10.51
N VAL A 148 -27.53 0.69 -9.42
CA VAL A 148 -26.31 -0.13 -9.43
C VAL A 148 -26.46 -1.25 -8.41
N SER A 149 -26.05 -2.46 -8.76
CA SER A 149 -25.99 -3.60 -7.85
C SER A 149 -24.59 -4.20 -7.90
N PHE A 150 -23.93 -4.25 -6.76
CA PHE A 150 -22.67 -4.96 -6.59
C PHE A 150 -22.95 -6.31 -5.93
N ARG A 151 -22.52 -7.40 -6.58
CA ARG A 151 -22.67 -8.75 -6.04
C ARG A 151 -21.29 -9.40 -5.99
N LEU A 152 -20.76 -9.57 -4.79
CA LEU A 152 -19.54 -10.32 -4.56
C LEU A 152 -19.91 -11.71 -4.04
N ARG A 153 -19.67 -12.74 -4.84
CA ARG A 153 -19.78 -14.13 -4.40
C ARG A 153 -18.36 -14.66 -4.18
N PRO A 154 -17.95 -14.96 -2.94
CA PRO A 154 -16.62 -15.49 -2.67
C PRO A 154 -16.38 -16.76 -3.50
N GLY A 155 -15.31 -16.78 -4.30
CA GLY A 155 -14.96 -17.91 -5.18
C GLY A 155 -15.32 -17.74 -6.65
N ASP A 156 -16.22 -16.81 -7.00
CA ASP A 156 -16.47 -16.45 -8.39
C ASP A 156 -15.27 -15.71 -8.99
N GLY A 157 -14.94 -16.00 -10.25
CA GLY A 157 -13.88 -15.29 -10.98
C GLY A 157 -12.45 -15.75 -10.65
N ARG A 158 -12.26 -16.89 -9.97
CA ARG A 158 -10.92 -17.50 -9.81
C ARG A 158 -10.27 -17.93 -11.13
N GLY A 159 -11.00 -17.89 -12.25
CA GLY A 159 -10.59 -18.56 -13.48
C GLY A 159 -10.52 -20.08 -13.26
N PRO A 160 -10.22 -20.87 -14.31
CA PRO A 160 -9.70 -22.21 -14.11
C PRO A 160 -8.38 -22.22 -13.31
#